data_AF-A0A3Q3SXM2-F1
#
_entry.id   AF-A0A3Q3SXM2-F1
#
_cell.length_a   1.000
_cell.length_b   1.000
_cell.length_c   1.000
_cell.angle_alpha   90.00
_cell.angle_beta   90.00
_cell.angle_gamma   90.00
#
_symmetry.space_group_name_H-M   'P 1'
#
loop_
_entity.id
_entity.type
_entity.pdbx_description
1 polymer ?
#
loop_
_entity_poly.entity_id
_entity_poly.type
_entity_poly.pdbx_seq_one_letter_code
_entity_poly.pdbx_strand_id
1 'polypeptide(L)'
;MFSAYLIILIDQLGRNLFVLSTFKALHRTRMAVFKDDNRALTAARLKINEEFRKNKNETSEENIKEMIKMGSNVERILRENVVQMEHVKENTLLLRPRESLLLENVPYCDQPRKKS
;
A
#
# COMPACT_ATOMS: atom_id res chain seq x y z
N MET A 1 -20.16 -6.27 35.48
CA MET A 1 -19.27 -5.11 35.21
C MET A 1 -17.93 -5.53 34.61
N PHE A 2 -17.22 -6.55 35.13
CA PHE A 2 -15.93 -7.02 34.59
C PHE A 2 -15.95 -7.53 33.12
N SER A 3 -17.03 -8.16 32.67
CA SER A 3 -17.13 -8.68 31.29
C SER A 3 -17.09 -7.58 30.22
N ALA A 4 -17.75 -6.44 30.45
CA ALA A 4 -17.78 -5.32 29.51
C ALA A 4 -16.41 -4.66 29.34
N TYR A 5 -15.63 -4.53 30.44
CA TYR A 5 -14.27 -4.00 30.39
C TYR A 5 -13.33 -4.90 29.59
N LEU A 6 -13.48 -6.23 29.71
CA LEU A 6 -12.66 -7.18 28.96
C LEU A 6 -12.94 -7.13 27.46
N ILE A 7 -14.21 -7.03 27.07
CA ILE A 7 -14.63 -6.89 25.66
C ILE A 7 -14.07 -5.58 25.06
N ILE A 8 -14.21 -4.45 25.77
CA ILE A 8 -13.68 -3.15 25.33
C ILE A 8 -12.16 -3.21 25.16
N LEU A 9 -11.45 -3.87 26.09
CA LEU A 9 -10.00 -3.99 26.01
C LEU A 9 -9.53 -4.86 24.84
N ILE A 10 -10.23 -5.97 24.56
CA ILE A 10 -9.95 -6.85 23.41
C ILE A 10 -10.16 -6.10 22.09
N ASP A 11 -11.25 -5.33 21.97
CA ASP A 11 -11.52 -4.53 20.78
C ASP A 11 -10.46 -3.43 20.59
N GLN A 12 -10.06 -2.73 21.65
CA GLN A 12 -9.00 -1.71 21.61
C GLN A 12 -7.64 -2.31 21.20
N LEU A 13 -7.30 -3.50 21.72
CA LEU A 13 -6.07 -4.22 21.37
C LEU A 13 -6.09 -4.67 19.89
N GLY A 14 -7.21 -5.22 19.43
CA GLY A 14 -7.42 -5.60 18.03
C GLY A 14 -7.25 -4.41 17.10
N ARG A 15 -7.84 -3.26 17.43
CA ARG A 15 -7.69 -2.01 16.65
C ARG A 15 -6.24 -1.60 16.47
N ASN A 16 -5.47 -1.53 17.56
CA ASN A 16 -4.07 -1.14 17.51
C ASN A 16 -3.22 -2.07 16.63
N LEU A 17 -3.54 -3.37 16.64
CA LEU A 17 -2.88 -4.35 15.78
C LEU A 17 -3.12 -4.06 14.29
N PHE A 18 -4.37 -3.74 13.90
CA PHE A 18 -4.70 -3.40 12.52
C PHE A 18 -4.06 -2.08 12.06
N VAL A 19 -4.06 -1.04 12.90
CA VAL A 19 -3.40 0.23 12.57
C VAL A 19 -1.91 0.01 12.31
N LEU A 20 -1.23 -0.72 13.19
CA LEU A 20 0.20 -1.00 13.05
C LEU A 20 0.51 -1.94 11.88
N SER A 21 -0.38 -2.89 11.58
CA SER A 21 -0.19 -3.80 10.44
C SER A 21 -0.28 -3.04 9.12
N THR A 22 -1.27 -2.15 8.95
CA THR A 22 -1.41 -1.28 7.78
C THR A 22 -0.23 -0.33 7.64
N PHE A 23 0.23 0.29 8.74
CA PHE A 23 1.43 1.15 8.74
C PHE A 23 2.67 0.40 8.23
N LYS A 24 2.93 -0.80 8.78
CA LYS A 24 4.06 -1.63 8.38
C LYS A 24 3.91 -2.11 6.93
N ALA A 25 2.70 -2.45 6.49
CA ALA A 25 2.43 -2.87 5.12
C ALA A 25 2.77 -1.77 4.12
N LEU A 26 2.29 -0.55 4.33
CA LEU A 26 2.65 0.61 3.51
C LEU A 26 4.16 0.85 3.45
N HIS A 27 4.87 0.69 4.56
CA HIS A 27 6.32 0.84 4.58
C HIS A 27 7.08 -0.26 3.84
N ARG A 28 6.61 -1.51 3.88
CA ARG A 28 7.18 -2.59 3.06
C ARG A 28 6.88 -2.35 1.58
N THR A 29 5.65 -1.99 1.26
CA THR A 29 5.21 -1.77 -0.12
C THR A 29 5.96 -0.60 -0.77
N ARG A 30 6.17 0.53 -0.08
CA ARG A 30 7.00 1.61 -0.65
C ARG A 30 8.44 1.16 -0.96
N MET A 31 9.02 0.28 -0.14
CA MET A 31 10.40 -0.19 -0.32
C MET A 31 10.51 -1.08 -1.55
N ALA A 32 9.50 -1.93 -1.78
CA ALA A 32 9.42 -2.76 -2.97
C ALA A 32 9.07 -1.97 -4.23
N VAL A 33 8.15 -1.01 -4.13
CA VAL A 33 7.61 -0.25 -5.27
C VAL A 33 8.57 0.83 -5.75
N PHE A 34 9.29 1.49 -4.85
CA PHE A 34 10.22 2.58 -5.19
C PHE A 34 11.68 2.16 -5.01
N LYS A 35 12.00 0.89 -5.31
CA LYS A 35 13.35 0.36 -5.13
C LYS A 35 14.34 1.24 -5.90
N ASP A 36 15.45 1.58 -5.24
CA ASP A 36 16.54 2.42 -5.75
C ASP A 36 16.16 3.87 -6.12
N ASP A 37 14.91 4.30 -5.92
CA ASP A 37 14.48 5.70 -6.05
C ASP A 37 14.45 6.38 -4.68
N ASN A 38 15.62 6.85 -4.24
CA ASN A 38 15.79 7.49 -2.92
C ASN A 38 14.85 8.69 -2.70
N ARG A 39 14.53 9.43 -3.77
CA ARG A 39 13.63 10.58 -3.69
C ARG A 39 12.19 10.12 -3.41
N ALA A 40 11.69 9.17 -4.20
CA ALA A 40 10.35 8.62 -4.00
C ALA A 40 10.24 7.86 -2.67
N LEU A 41 11.26 7.09 -2.29
CA LEU A 41 11.33 6.42 -1.00
C LEU A 41 11.19 7.42 0.15
N THR A 42 11.94 8.52 0.12
CA THR A 42 11.93 9.55 1.16
C THR A 42 10.58 10.26 1.22
N ALA A 43 10.06 10.69 0.07
CA ALA A 43 8.75 11.36 -0.01
C ALA A 43 7.62 10.45 0.52
N ALA A 44 7.59 9.18 0.11
CA ALA A 44 6.62 8.21 0.60
C ALA A 44 6.76 7.97 2.11
N ARG A 45 8.00 7.91 2.64
CA ARG A 45 8.24 7.79 4.10
C ARG A 45 7.60 8.93 4.86
N LEU A 46 7.85 10.16 4.41
CA LEU A 46 7.39 11.37 5.08
C LEU A 46 5.88 11.42 5.07
N LYS A 47 5.26 11.15 3.91
CA LYS A 47 3.80 11.16 3.77
C LYS A 47 3.12 10.12 4.65
N ILE A 48 3.60 8.87 4.67
CA ILE A 48 3.06 7.82 5.55
C ILE A 48 3.16 8.26 7.01
N ASN A 49 4.33 8.75 7.44
CA ASN A 49 4.51 9.19 8.82
C ASN A 49 3.65 10.39 9.20
N GLU A 50 3.49 11.35 8.28
CA GLU A 50 2.65 12.54 8.47
C GLU A 50 1.19 12.15 8.70
N GLU A 51 0.61 11.33 7.82
CA GLU A 51 -0.80 10.93 7.91
C GLU A 51 -1.09 10.14 9.20
N PHE A 52 -0.20 9.23 9.60
CA PHE A 52 -0.39 8.47 10.84
C PHE A 52 -0.18 9.32 12.10
N ARG A 53 0.73 10.31 12.06
CA ARG A 53 0.92 11.25 13.19
C ARG A 53 -0.26 12.19 13.33
N LYS A 54 -0.78 12.72 12.22
CA LYS A 54 -1.93 13.62 12.18
C LYS A 54 -3.16 13.00 12.87
N ASN A 55 -3.37 11.70 12.66
CA ASN A 55 -4.54 10.98 13.18
C ASN A 55 -4.26 10.17 14.46
N LYS A 56 -3.09 10.35 15.11
CA LYS A 56 -2.66 9.56 16.28
C LYS A 56 -3.66 9.58 17.44
N ASN A 57 -4.37 10.68 17.62
CA ASN A 57 -5.29 10.91 18.73
C ASN A 57 -6.76 10.73 18.33
N GLU A 58 -7.06 10.17 17.15
CA GLU A 58 -8.43 9.84 16.77
C GLU A 58 -9.01 8.79 17.74
N THR A 59 -10.25 9.01 18.15
CA THR A 59 -10.98 8.14 19.09
C THR A 59 -12.25 7.54 18.49
N SER A 60 -12.71 8.07 17.35
CA SER A 60 -13.87 7.54 16.62
C SER A 60 -13.53 6.20 15.97
N GLU A 61 -14.23 5.14 16.41
CA GLU A 61 -14.01 3.79 15.88
C GLU A 61 -14.31 3.70 14.38
N GLU A 62 -15.34 4.41 13.91
CA GLU A 62 -15.74 4.42 12.50
C GLU A 62 -14.65 5.07 11.64
N ASN A 63 -14.13 6.23 12.08
CA ASN A 63 -13.05 6.93 11.37
C ASN A 63 -11.77 6.08 11.33
N ILE A 64 -11.43 5.39 12.42
CA ILE A 64 -10.27 4.50 12.48
C ILE A 64 -10.42 3.35 11.48
N LYS A 65 -11.60 2.71 11.42
CA LYS A 65 -11.88 1.64 10.45
C LYS A 65 -11.76 2.14 9.01
N GLU A 66 -12.31 3.31 8.72
CA GLU A 66 -12.24 3.91 7.38
C GLU A 66 -10.79 4.23 7.00
N MET A 67 -10.00 4.81 7.91
CA MET A 67 -8.59 5.10 7.68
C MET A 67 -7.76 3.84 7.47
N ILE A 68 -8.00 2.76 8.23
CA ILE A 68 -7.35 1.45 8.02
C ILE A 68 -7.69 0.91 6.63
N LYS A 69 -8.96 0.96 6.24
CA LYS A 69 -9.44 0.52 4.92
C LYS A 69 -8.79 1.32 3.80
N MET A 70 -8.72 2.65 3.95
CA MET A 70 -8.06 3.54 3.02
C MET A 70 -6.57 3.19 2.89
N GLY A 71 -5.85 3.04 4.00
CA GLY A 71 -4.43 2.67 4.01
C GLY A 71 -4.18 1.32 3.32
N SER A 72 -5.02 0.32 3.55
CA SER A 72 -4.94 -0.98 2.88
C SER A 72 -5.24 -0.88 1.38
N ASN A 73 -6.18 -0.02 0.97
CA ASN A 73 -6.42 0.24 -0.46
C ASN A 73 -5.23 0.92 -1.14
N VAL A 74 -4.63 1.92 -0.49
CA VAL A 74 -3.42 2.58 -1.01
C VAL A 74 -2.27 1.59 -1.14
N GLU A 75 -2.05 0.75 -0.12
CA GLU A 75 -1.05 -0.33 -0.18
C GLU A 75 -1.28 -1.21 -1.40
N ARG A 76 -2.52 -1.67 -1.61
CA ARG A 76 -2.87 -2.54 -2.72
C ARG A 76 -2.63 -1.87 -4.08
N ILE A 77 -3.04 -0.61 -4.24
CA ILE A 77 -2.83 0.16 -5.47
C ILE A 77 -1.32 0.31 -5.76
N LEU A 78 -0.52 0.65 -4.75
CA LEU A 78 0.93 0.76 -4.92
C LEU A 78 1.54 -0.58 -5.37
N ARG A 79 1.13 -1.68 -4.72
CA ARG A 79 1.65 -3.02 -4.99
C ARG A 79 1.24 -3.56 -6.37
N GLU A 80 0.00 -3.31 -6.80
CA GLU A 80 -0.59 -3.95 -7.99
C GLU A 80 -0.57 -3.08 -9.24
N ASN A 81 -0.50 -1.75 -9.12
CA ASN A 81 -0.72 -0.85 -10.26
C ASN A 81 0.45 0.10 -10.56
N VAL A 82 1.45 0.21 -9.68
CA VAL A 82 2.58 1.14 -9.88
C VAL A 82 3.79 0.43 -10.46
N VAL A 83 4.29 0.93 -11.59
CA VAL A 83 5.55 0.52 -12.23
C VAL A 83 6.54 1.69 -12.22
N GLN A 84 7.81 1.42 -11.90
CA GLN A 84 8.86 2.45 -11.97
C GLN A 84 9.34 2.65 -13.40
N MET A 85 9.73 3.88 -13.71
CA MET A 85 10.27 4.28 -14.99
C MET A 85 11.47 5.18 -14.79
N GLU A 86 12.51 4.99 -15.59
CA GLU A 86 13.72 5.79 -15.60
C GLU A 86 14.00 6.33 -17.00
N HIS A 87 14.37 7.61 -17.10
CA HIS A 87 14.83 8.19 -18.35
C HIS A 87 16.31 7.90 -18.53
N VAL A 88 16.66 7.05 -19.50
CA VAL A 88 18.03 6.56 -19.69
C VAL A 88 18.79 7.30 -20.78
N LYS A 89 18.08 7.80 -21.80
CA LYS A 89 18.61 8.57 -22.94
C LYS A 89 17.52 9.47 -23.49
N GLU A 90 17.88 10.38 -24.39
CA GLU A 90 16.92 11.16 -25.17
C GLU A 90 15.88 10.24 -25.83
N ASN A 91 14.60 10.50 -25.58
CA ASN A 91 13.47 9.72 -26.05
C ASN A 91 13.47 8.22 -25.68
N THR A 92 14.22 7.81 -24.65
CA THR A 92 14.28 6.40 -24.22
C THR A 92 13.94 6.26 -22.74
N LEU A 93 12.93 5.42 -22.45
CA LEU A 93 12.44 5.13 -21.11
C LEU A 93 12.69 3.65 -20.77
N LEU A 94 13.25 3.39 -19.59
CA LEU A 94 13.39 2.05 -19.03
C LEU A 94 12.29 1.83 -18.00
N LEU A 95 11.38 0.89 -18.29
CA LEU A 95 10.40 0.41 -17.32
C LEU A 95 11.03 -0.66 -16.43
N ARG A 96 10.76 -0.59 -15.13
CA ARG A 96 11.20 -1.57 -14.12
C ARG A 96 9.96 -2.20 -13.45
N PRO A 97 9.23 -3.09 -14.15
CA PRO A 97 8.12 -3.81 -13.55
C PRO A 97 8.63 -4.81 -12.50
N ARG A 98 7.83 -5.05 -11.46
CA ARG A 98 8.07 -6.13 -10.49
C ARG A 98 7.54 -7.45 -11.06
N GLU A 99 8.14 -8.56 -10.68
CA GLU A 99 7.72 -9.90 -11.12
C GLU A 99 6.23 -10.16 -10.91
N SER A 100 5.68 -9.69 -9.78
CA SER A 100 4.25 -9.82 -9.46
C SER A 100 3.31 -9.10 -10.44
N LEU A 101 3.82 -8.24 -11.30
CA LEU A 101 3.06 -7.52 -12.33
C LEU A 101 3.22 -8.14 -13.72
N LEU A 102 4.12 -9.10 -13.88
CA LEU A 102 4.35 -9.76 -15.16
C LEU A 102 3.27 -10.82 -15.38
N LEU A 103 2.78 -10.90 -16.61
CA LEU A 103 1.84 -11.93 -17.04
C LEU A 103 2.62 -13.05 -17.74
N GLU A 104 2.05 -14.25 -17.76
CA GLU A 104 2.59 -15.33 -18.57
C GLU A 104 2.64 -14.90 -20.04
N ASN A 105 3.78 -15.17 -20.68
CA ASN A 105 3.94 -14.92 -22.10
C ASN A 105 2.96 -15.79 -22.86
N VAL A 106 2.10 -15.15 -23.65
CA VAL A 106 1.25 -15.84 -24.61
C VAL A 106 1.64 -15.35 -26.00
N PRO A 107 1.73 -16.25 -27.00
CA PRO A 107 2.01 -15.84 -28.36
C PRO A 107 1.08 -14.71 -28.80
N TYR A 108 1.65 -13.71 -29.47
CA TYR A 108 0.88 -12.66 -30.10
C TYR A 108 -0.10 -13.29 -31.10
N CYS A 109 -1.35 -12.87 -31.06
CA CYS A 109 -2.41 -13.34 -31.94
C CYS A 109 -3.19 -12.12 -32.42
N ASP A 110 -3.28 -11.95 -33.74
CA ASP A 110 -4.01 -10.85 -34.37
C ASP A 110 -5.53 -10.94 -34.14
N GLN A 111 -6.03 -12.11 -33.75
CA GLN A 111 -7.45 -12.30 -33.47
C GLN A 111 -7.76 -11.85 -32.03
N PRO A 112 -8.83 -11.06 -31.82
CA PRO A 112 -9.24 -10.67 -30.48
C PRO A 112 -9.55 -11.92 -29.65
N ARG A 113 -8.97 -12.04 -28.45
CA ARG A 113 -9.35 -13.10 -27.52
C ARG A 113 -10.82 -12.92 -27.13
N LYS A 114 -11.60 -14.00 -27.24
CA LYS A 114 -12.91 -14.06 -26.59
C LYS A 114 -12.66 -13.97 -25.08
N LYS A 115 -13.31 -13.02 -24.41
CA LYS A 115 -13.28 -12.96 -22.93
C LYS A 115 -13.90 -14.25 -22.41
N SER A 116 -13.11 -15.00 -21.64
CA SER A 116 -13.57 -16.11 -20.80
C SER A 116 -14.39 -15.58 -19.62
#